data_AF-A0A2S8P7V4-F1
#
_entry.id   AF-A0A2S8P7V4-F1
#
_cell.length_a   1.000
_cell.length_b   1.000
_cell.length_c   1.000
_cell.angle_alpha   90.00
_cell.angle_beta   90.00
_cell.angle_gamma   90.00
#
_symmetry.space_group_name_H-M   'P 1'
#
loop_
_entity.id
_entity.type
_entity.pdbx_description
1 polymer ?
#
loop_
_entity_poly.entity_id
_entity_poly.type
_entity_poly.pdbx_seq_one_letter_code
_entity_poly.pdbx_strand_id
1 'polypeptide(L)'
;MGVNVAYNQPPHTGFHLGAGMEQPAAPNIRYVGAPEEPEDTTPPIITGMPAEQMKEDDVLKVNVKAEDLESGITLLKLTWDDRVVNQGDEITLTGLAGKHTFTARAVNGAGLITEFDGHCC
;
A
#
# COMPACT_ATOMS: atom_id res chain seq x y z
N MET A 1 -47.87 34.14 -66.24
CA MET A 1 -46.49 34.11 -66.77
C MET A 1 -45.67 33.29 -65.81
N GLY A 2 -45.37 32.05 -66.18
CA GLY A 2 -44.44 31.20 -65.44
C GLY A 2 -43.28 30.86 -66.35
N VAL A 3 -42.08 30.76 -65.78
CA VAL A 3 -41.45 29.45 -65.55
C VAL A 3 -40.55 29.54 -64.33
N ASN A 4 -40.78 28.62 -63.39
CA ASN A 4 -39.89 28.29 -62.30
C ASN A 4 -38.58 27.76 -62.89
N VAL A 5 -37.48 28.45 -62.64
CA VAL A 5 -36.14 27.91 -62.93
C VAL A 5 -35.86 26.81 -61.90
N ALA A 6 -36.26 25.58 -62.24
CA ALA A 6 -35.81 24.40 -61.54
C ALA A 6 -34.33 24.20 -61.85
N TYR A 7 -33.50 24.29 -60.82
CA TYR A 7 -32.07 24.02 -60.89
C TYR A 7 -31.88 22.55 -61.30
N ASN A 8 -31.39 22.30 -62.52
CA ASN A 8 -31.03 20.95 -62.98
C ASN A 8 -29.68 20.57 -62.36
N GLN A 9 -29.68 20.31 -61.06
CA GLN A 9 -28.48 19.84 -60.36
C GLN A 9 -28.17 18.41 -60.85
N PRO A 10 -27.00 18.16 -61.46
CA PRO A 10 -26.60 16.81 -61.82
C PRO A 10 -26.59 15.94 -60.56
N PRO A 11 -26.92 14.64 -60.65
CA PRO A 11 -26.77 13.75 -59.52
C PRO A 11 -25.31 13.81 -59.07
N HIS A 12 -25.06 14.40 -57.90
CA HIS A 12 -23.78 14.26 -57.24
C HIS A 12 -23.67 12.83 -56.73
N THR A 13 -22.49 12.24 -56.85
CA THR A 13 -22.14 11.04 -56.12
C THR A 13 -22.25 11.33 -54.62
N GLY A 14 -23.27 10.79 -53.97
CA GLY A 14 -23.31 10.76 -52.51
C GLY A 14 -22.13 9.92 -52.03
N PHE A 15 -21.15 10.55 -51.37
CA PHE A 15 -20.17 9.81 -50.61
C PHE A 15 -20.92 9.13 -49.46
N HIS A 16 -21.04 7.82 -49.52
CA HIS A 16 -21.61 7.02 -48.45
C HIS A 16 -20.57 6.99 -47.32
N LEU A 17 -20.61 7.98 -46.43
CA LEU A 17 -19.87 7.95 -45.16
C LEU A 17 -20.57 6.94 -44.24
N GLY A 18 -20.40 5.63 -44.48
CA GLY A 18 -21.16 4.66 -43.70
C GLY A 18 -20.80 3.18 -43.83
N ALA A 19 -19.84 2.79 -44.67
CA ALA A 19 -19.35 1.42 -44.72
C ALA A 19 -17.88 1.38 -44.30
N GLY A 20 -17.57 0.69 -43.19
CA GLY A 20 -16.20 0.53 -42.68
C GLY A 20 -15.75 1.52 -41.60
N MET A 21 -16.66 2.33 -41.04
CA MET A 21 -16.38 3.16 -39.86
C MET A 21 -16.50 2.32 -38.58
N GLU A 22 -15.72 1.24 -38.47
CA GLU A 22 -15.53 0.58 -37.18
C GLU A 22 -14.98 1.62 -36.20
N GLN A 23 -15.42 1.53 -34.93
CA GLN A 23 -14.94 2.47 -33.92
C GLN A 23 -13.41 2.34 -33.84
N PRO A 24 -12.65 3.41 -34.10
CA PRO A 24 -11.20 3.34 -34.01
C PRO A 24 -10.83 2.90 -32.59
N ALA A 25 -9.76 2.10 -32.49
CA ALA A 25 -9.23 1.69 -31.20
C ALA A 25 -9.01 2.94 -30.33
N ALA A 26 -9.41 2.85 -29.05
CA ALA A 26 -9.26 3.96 -28.12
C ALA A 26 -7.80 4.45 -28.11
N PRO A 27 -7.55 5.77 -28.18
CA PRO A 27 -6.20 6.30 -28.12
C PRO A 27 -5.56 5.94 -26.77
N ASN A 28 -4.31 5.49 -26.80
CA ASN A 28 -3.54 5.20 -25.60
C ASN A 28 -2.89 6.50 -25.12
N ILE A 29 -3.65 7.30 -24.37
CA ILE A 29 -3.15 8.57 -23.80
C ILE A 29 -2.19 8.24 -22.65
N ARG A 30 -0.94 8.67 -22.78
CA ARG A 30 0.06 8.65 -21.70
C ARG A 30 0.37 10.08 -21.29
N TYR A 31 0.33 10.35 -20.00
CA TYR A 31 0.75 11.62 -19.45
C TYR A 31 2.28 11.63 -19.32
N VAL A 32 2.94 12.59 -19.96
CA VAL A 32 4.40 12.77 -19.89
C VAL A 32 4.69 14.04 -19.08
N GLY A 33 5.60 13.95 -18.10
CA GLY A 33 6.01 15.10 -17.29
C GLY A 33 5.06 15.49 -16.15
N ALA A 34 4.33 14.54 -15.56
CA ALA A 34 3.78 14.78 -14.22
C ALA A 34 4.92 15.12 -13.26
N PRO A 35 4.69 16.04 -12.31
CA PRO A 35 5.50 16.06 -11.11
C PRO A 35 5.50 14.65 -10.52
N GLU A 36 6.68 14.09 -10.30
CA GLU A 36 6.80 12.93 -9.43
C GLU A 36 6.27 13.35 -8.05
N GLU A 37 5.43 12.51 -7.44
CA GLU A 37 5.09 12.71 -6.03
C GLU A 37 6.39 12.68 -5.23
N PRO A 38 6.51 13.51 -4.17
CA PRO A 38 7.70 13.46 -3.33
C PRO A 38 7.90 12.04 -2.82
N GLU A 39 9.14 11.56 -2.86
CA GLU A 39 9.48 10.26 -2.26
C GLU A 39 9.32 10.33 -0.74
N ASP A 40 8.66 9.32 -0.17
CA ASP A 40 8.58 9.16 1.28
C ASP A 40 9.96 8.79 1.83
N THR A 41 10.42 9.60 2.78
CA THR A 41 11.73 9.47 3.43
C THR A 41 11.61 9.24 4.94
N THR A 42 10.39 9.04 5.44
CA THR A 42 10.11 8.88 6.87
C THR A 42 9.96 7.39 7.21
N PRO A 43 10.76 6.84 8.12
CA PRO A 43 10.62 5.43 8.49
C PRO A 43 9.41 5.23 9.43
N PRO A 44 8.87 3.99 9.52
CA PRO A 44 7.81 3.64 10.45
C PRO A 44 8.11 4.01 11.91
N ILE A 45 7.08 4.30 12.69
CA ILE A 45 7.17 4.41 14.15
C ILE A 45 6.56 3.15 14.76
N ILE A 46 7.28 2.52 15.70
CA ILE A 46 6.81 1.35 16.46
C ILE A 46 6.48 1.76 17.90
N THR A 47 5.33 1.31 18.40
CA THR A 47 4.88 1.53 19.79
C THR A 47 4.35 0.23 20.42
N GLY A 48 4.21 0.19 21.74
CA GLY A 48 3.66 -0.97 22.46
C GLY A 48 4.64 -2.14 22.63
N MET A 49 5.94 -1.88 22.57
CA MET A 49 6.96 -2.87 22.92
C MET A 49 6.81 -3.34 24.36
N PRO A 50 7.11 -4.63 24.66
CA PRO A 50 7.07 -5.13 26.03
C PRO A 50 8.08 -4.41 26.92
N ALA A 51 7.79 -4.37 28.22
CA ALA A 51 8.68 -3.81 29.23
C ALA A 51 10.00 -4.60 29.30
N GLU A 52 11.10 -3.90 29.61
CA GLU A 52 12.43 -4.52 29.75
C GLU A 52 12.55 -5.47 30.93
N GLN A 53 11.67 -5.33 31.92
CA GLN A 53 11.63 -6.17 33.12
C GLN A 53 10.18 -6.51 33.44
N MET A 54 9.93 -7.81 33.58
CA MET A 54 8.69 -8.48 33.95
C MET A 54 9.03 -9.57 34.96
N LYS A 55 8.03 -10.08 35.65
CA LYS A 55 8.17 -11.17 36.61
C LYS A 55 7.88 -12.50 35.93
N GLU A 56 8.40 -13.59 36.47
CA GLU A 56 8.09 -14.94 35.95
C GLU A 56 6.60 -15.31 36.07
N ASP A 57 5.84 -14.69 36.96
CA ASP A 57 4.39 -14.87 37.05
C ASP A 57 3.58 -13.96 36.12
N ASP A 58 4.24 -13.06 35.38
CA ASP A 58 3.57 -12.18 34.42
C ASP A 58 3.20 -12.91 33.11
N VAL A 59 2.26 -12.31 32.39
CA VAL A 59 1.87 -12.71 31.04
C VAL A 59 2.15 -11.54 30.10
N LEU A 60 3.05 -11.75 29.15
CA LEU A 60 3.32 -10.78 28.09
C LEU A 60 2.20 -10.87 27.05
N LYS A 61 1.43 -9.78 26.92
CA LYS A 61 0.43 -9.63 25.85
C LYS A 61 1.04 -8.87 24.69
N VAL A 62 1.05 -9.47 23.51
CA VAL A 62 1.59 -8.84 22.30
C VAL A 62 0.61 -7.77 21.81
N ASN A 63 0.95 -6.49 22.03
CA ASN A 63 0.17 -5.33 21.59
C ASN A 63 1.07 -4.26 20.96
N VAL A 64 1.76 -4.64 19.89
CA VAL A 64 2.67 -3.73 19.18
C VAL A 64 1.88 -2.97 18.11
N LYS A 65 2.25 -1.75 17.78
CA LYS A 65 1.70 -1.04 16.62
C LYS A 65 2.84 -0.48 15.80
N ALA A 66 2.64 -0.45 14.49
CA ALA A 66 3.50 0.27 13.56
C ALA A 66 2.63 1.27 12.80
N GLU A 67 3.11 2.49 12.66
CA GLU A 67 2.42 3.57 11.95
C GLU A 67 3.41 4.33 11.07
N ASP A 68 2.92 4.72 9.90
CA ASP A 68 3.61 5.55 8.93
C ASP A 68 2.52 6.40 8.25
N LEU A 69 2.64 7.73 8.31
CA LEU A 69 1.58 8.64 7.89
C LEU A 69 1.62 8.96 6.39
N GLU A 70 2.73 8.66 5.72
CA GLU A 70 2.96 9.06 4.33
C GLU A 70 2.67 7.91 3.37
N SER A 71 3.25 6.72 3.61
CA SER A 71 3.06 5.52 2.79
C SER A 71 2.39 4.35 3.50
N GLY A 72 2.17 4.45 4.82
CA GLY A 72 1.53 3.39 5.60
C GLY A 72 2.43 2.16 5.78
N ILE A 73 1.92 1.13 6.47
CA ILE A 73 2.70 -0.08 6.78
C ILE A 73 2.42 -1.20 5.79
N THR A 74 3.48 -1.77 5.23
CA THR A 74 3.43 -2.95 4.36
C THR A 74 3.69 -4.25 5.13
N LEU A 75 4.58 -4.21 6.12
CA LEU A 75 4.95 -5.38 6.92
C LEU A 75 5.15 -4.99 8.39
N LEU A 76 4.61 -5.79 9.31
CA LEU A 76 5.00 -5.82 10.71
C LEU A 76 5.30 -7.28 11.09
N LYS A 77 6.56 -7.56 11.42
CA LYS A 77 7.01 -8.88 11.89
C LYS A 77 7.39 -8.77 13.36
N LEU A 78 6.85 -9.68 14.18
CA LEU A 78 7.14 -9.78 15.60
C LEU A 78 7.74 -11.15 15.89
N THR A 79 8.76 -11.20 16.73
CA THR A 79 9.36 -12.46 17.19
C THR A 79 9.65 -12.45 18.67
N TRP A 80 9.48 -13.60 19.33
CA TRP A 80 9.95 -13.90 20.68
C TRP A 80 10.94 -15.04 20.62
N ASP A 81 12.19 -14.83 21.04
CA ASP A 81 13.31 -15.78 20.89
C ASP A 81 13.35 -16.41 19.49
N ASP A 82 13.41 -15.55 18.47
CA ASP A 82 13.42 -15.92 17.05
C ASP A 82 12.16 -16.61 16.51
N ARG A 83 11.15 -16.88 17.35
CA ARG A 83 9.87 -17.46 16.94
C ARG A 83 8.86 -16.38 16.63
N VAL A 84 8.19 -16.49 15.48
CA VAL A 84 7.16 -15.54 15.05
C VAL A 84 5.97 -15.60 16.02
N VAL A 85 5.52 -14.41 16.45
CA VAL A 85 4.33 -14.21 17.27
C VAL A 85 3.39 -13.22 16.57
N ASN A 86 2.11 -13.30 16.90
CA ASN A 86 1.06 -12.49 16.31
C ASN A 86 0.51 -11.48 17.32
N GLN A 87 -0.17 -10.45 16.80
CA GLN A 87 -0.90 -9.53 17.65
C GLN A 87 -1.97 -10.24 18.47
N GLY A 88 -2.03 -9.91 19.76
CA GLY A 88 -2.95 -10.52 20.70
C GLY A 88 -2.47 -11.85 21.28
N ASP A 89 -1.31 -12.37 20.87
CA ASP A 89 -0.73 -13.55 21.51
C ASP A 89 -0.41 -13.25 22.98
N GLU A 90 -0.59 -14.26 23.83
CA GLU A 90 -0.24 -14.21 25.25
C GLU A 90 0.88 -15.20 25.53
N ILE A 91 2.01 -14.70 26.04
CA ILE A 91 3.20 -15.49 26.37
C ILE A 91 3.31 -15.55 27.90
N THR A 92 3.10 -16.73 28.47
CA THR A 92 3.27 -16.97 29.90
C THR A 92 4.76 -17.04 30.24
N LEU A 93 5.22 -16.20 31.17
CA LEU A 93 6.64 -16.15 31.56
C LEU A 93 7.02 -17.17 32.63
N THR A 94 6.07 -17.98 33.09
CA THR A 94 6.29 -18.94 34.17
C THR A 94 7.28 -20.02 33.77
N GLY A 95 8.42 -20.05 34.47
CA GLY A 95 9.52 -20.97 34.17
C GLY A 95 10.40 -20.52 32.99
N LEU A 96 10.24 -19.28 32.52
CA LEU A 96 11.06 -18.64 31.48
C LEU A 96 11.97 -17.54 32.08
N ALA A 97 12.55 -17.78 33.26
CA ALA A 97 13.57 -16.86 33.78
C ALA A 97 14.81 -16.85 32.88
N GLY A 98 15.28 -15.67 32.51
CA GLY A 98 16.54 -15.51 31.82
C GLY A 98 16.64 -14.23 31.02
N LYS A 99 17.30 -14.32 29.86
CA LYS A 99 17.30 -13.23 28.89
C LYS A 99 16.51 -13.73 27.69
N HIS A 100 15.37 -13.12 27.46
CA HIS A 100 14.51 -13.30 26.30
C HIS A 100 14.56 -12.06 25.42
N THR A 101 14.37 -12.26 24.12
CA THR A 101 14.41 -11.18 23.13
C THR A 101 13.10 -11.11 22.38
N PHE A 102 12.44 -9.95 22.46
CA PHE A 102 11.29 -9.62 21.64
C PHE A 102 11.71 -8.62 20.57
N THR A 103 11.61 -9.02 19.30
CA THR A 103 11.96 -8.17 18.16
C THR A 103 10.71 -7.73 17.42
N ALA A 104 10.65 -6.44 17.08
CA ALA A 104 9.64 -5.88 16.20
C ALA A 104 10.32 -5.22 14.99
N ARG A 105 9.94 -5.65 13.78
CA ARG A 105 10.44 -5.10 12.51
C ARG A 105 9.28 -4.64 11.63
N ALA A 106 9.23 -3.35 11.33
CA ALA A 106 8.23 -2.73 10.47
C ALA A 106 8.84 -2.28 9.14
N VAL A 107 8.08 -2.34 8.05
CA VAL A 107 8.43 -1.83 6.72
C VAL A 107 7.27 -1.01 6.18
N ASN A 108 7.51 0.23 5.74
CA ASN A 108 6.49 1.08 5.12
C ASN A 108 6.32 0.83 3.61
N GLY A 109 5.42 1.56 2.95
CA GLY A 109 5.19 1.48 1.50
C GLY A 109 6.39 1.92 0.66
N ALA A 110 7.25 2.80 1.19
CA ALA A 110 8.51 3.21 0.57
C ALA A 110 9.67 2.21 0.77
N GLY A 111 9.46 1.13 1.54
CA GLY A 111 10.48 0.13 1.85
C GLY A 111 11.44 0.53 2.98
N LEU A 112 11.17 1.64 3.68
CA LEU A 112 11.92 2.06 4.86
C LEU A 112 11.61 1.14 6.04
N ILE A 113 12.64 0.88 6.86
CA ILE A 113 12.60 -0.14 7.91
C ILE A 113 12.82 0.51 9.28
N THR A 114 12.02 0.10 10.25
CA THR A 114 12.27 0.34 11.68
C THR A 114 12.33 -1.00 12.40
N GLU A 115 13.35 -1.18 13.24
CA GLU A 115 13.59 -2.42 13.98
C GLU A 115 13.95 -2.11 15.44
N PHE A 116 13.33 -2.84 16.37
CA PHE A 116 13.59 -2.74 17.80
C PHE A 116 13.75 -4.13 18.41
N ASP A 117 14.77 -4.25 19.26
CA ASP A 117 15.02 -5.42 20.10
C ASP A 117 14.76 -5.06 21.57
N GLY A 118 13.61 -5.49 22.07
CA GLY A 118 13.29 -5.46 23.48
C GLY A 118 13.91 -6.67 24.17
N HIS A 119 14.71 -6.42 25.20
CA HIS A 119 15.22 -7.49 26.05
C HIS A 119 14.36 -7.54 27.30
N CYS A 120 13.75 -8.69 27.58
CA CYS A 120 13.14 -8.92 28.88
C CYS A 120 13.66 -10.21 29.54
N CYS A 121 13.71 -10.13 30.86
CA CYS A 121 13.72 -11.18 31.89
C CYS A 121 13.15 -12.56 31.55
#